data_AF-A0A7W1UT86-F1
#
_entry.id   AF-A0A7W1UT86-F1
#
_cell.length_a   1.000
_cell.length_b   1.000
_cell.length_c   1.000
_cell.angle_alpha   90.00
_cell.angle_beta   90.00
_cell.angle_gamma   90.00
#
_symmetry.space_group_name_H-M   'P 1'
#
loop_
_entity.id
_entity.type
_entity.pdbx_description
1 polymer ?
#
loop_
_entity_poly.entity_id
_entity_poly.type
_entity_poly.pdbx_seq_one_letter_code
_entity_poly.pdbx_strand_id
1 'polypeptide(L)'
;MPATLSVEEIAQILAACERLRDRFLFALLAATRMRIGQALGLRHEDFVSRERRVVIVPRGDNANGARAKCVSPAAVPLSAPLVRLYSDYMHSEYGDLDSDYVFVNLWSAPVGRPLRYEAVAKLVSRLRARTGIEFTPHAPRHSRATELIRGGVAIEVVSKLLTHRSVPPPAGL
;
A
#
# COMPACT_ATOMS: atom_id res chain seq x y z
N MET A 1 2.58 2.04 -22.74
CA MET A 1 1.98 0.86 -22.07
C MET A 1 2.45 0.87 -20.62
N PRO A 2 1.60 0.69 -19.59
CA PRO A 2 2.08 0.62 -18.21
C PRO A 2 2.96 -0.62 -18.04
N ALA A 3 4.13 -0.47 -17.43
CA ALA A 3 5.01 -1.58 -17.09
C ALA A 3 4.28 -2.55 -16.14
N THR A 4 4.24 -3.84 -16.52
CA THR A 4 3.67 -4.90 -15.68
C THR A 4 4.75 -5.44 -14.78
N LEU A 5 4.54 -5.36 -13.45
CA LEU A 5 5.50 -5.90 -12.48
C LEU A 5 5.42 -7.43 -12.36
N SER A 6 6.57 -8.09 -12.18
CA SER A 6 6.66 -9.49 -11.75
C SER A 6 6.41 -9.63 -10.24
N VAL A 7 6.26 -10.87 -9.76
CA VAL A 7 6.08 -11.14 -8.32
C VAL A 7 7.35 -10.74 -7.57
N GLU A 8 8.50 -11.02 -8.17
CA GLU A 8 9.83 -10.72 -7.65
C GLU A 8 10.06 -9.21 -7.58
N GLU A 9 9.64 -8.45 -8.59
CA GLU A 9 9.75 -6.99 -8.57
C GLU A 9 8.85 -6.37 -7.50
N ILE A 10 7.62 -6.87 -7.31
CA ILE A 10 6.76 -6.43 -6.21
C ILE A 10 7.43 -6.74 -4.87
N ALA A 11 7.94 -7.96 -4.70
CA ALA A 11 8.67 -8.36 -3.50
C ALA A 11 9.84 -7.42 -3.19
N GLN A 12 10.66 -7.08 -4.20
CA GLN A 12 11.78 -6.15 -4.06
C GLN A 12 11.32 -4.72 -3.70
N ILE A 13 10.25 -4.22 -4.32
CA ILE A 13 9.66 -2.91 -4.00
C ILE A 13 9.17 -2.88 -2.54
N LEU A 14 8.48 -3.93 -2.09
CA LEU A 14 7.98 -4.02 -0.70
C LEU A 14 9.12 -4.12 0.31
N ALA A 15 10.16 -4.90 0.01
CA ALA A 15 11.36 -5.01 0.84
C ALA A 15 12.13 -3.69 0.92
N ALA A 16 12.15 -2.92 -0.19
CA ALA A 16 12.74 -1.60 -0.21
C ALA A 16 11.93 -0.55 0.57
N CYS A 17 10.67 -0.79 0.92
CA CYS A 17 9.94 0.15 1.77
C CYS A 17 10.53 0.16 3.20
N GLU A 18 11.15 1.27 3.58
CA GLU A 18 11.75 1.49 4.91
C GLU A 18 10.68 1.71 6.00
N ARG A 19 9.49 2.15 5.60
CA ARG A 19 8.37 2.47 6.48
C ARG A 19 7.22 1.50 6.28
N LEU A 20 6.55 1.11 7.36
CA LEU A 20 5.40 0.21 7.32
C LEU A 20 4.23 0.84 6.57
N ARG A 21 3.99 2.15 6.69
CA ARG A 21 3.00 2.89 5.90
C ARG A 21 3.19 2.66 4.41
N ASP A 22 4.42 2.85 3.94
CA ASP A 22 4.77 2.78 2.52
C ASP A 22 4.66 1.33 2.03
N ARG A 23 5.14 0.37 2.83
CA ARG A 23 5.01 -1.06 2.56
C ARG A 23 3.55 -1.49 2.49
N PHE A 24 2.73 -1.05 3.43
CA PHE A 24 1.30 -1.33 3.49
C PHE A 24 0.57 -0.76 2.27
N LEU A 25 0.88 0.48 1.86
CA LEU A 25 0.29 1.11 0.68
C LEU A 25 0.50 0.25 -0.58
N PHE A 26 1.75 -0.13 -0.87
CA PHE A 26 2.04 -0.92 -2.06
C PHE A 26 1.52 -2.35 -1.98
N ALA A 27 1.57 -2.99 -0.80
CA ALA A 27 1.01 -4.32 -0.59
C ALA A 27 -0.52 -4.32 -0.80
N LEU A 28 -1.21 -3.31 -0.28
CA LEU A 28 -2.65 -3.13 -0.47
C LEU A 28 -3.00 -2.94 -1.94
N LEU A 29 -2.28 -2.08 -2.67
CA LEU A 29 -2.50 -1.85 -4.10
C LEU A 29 -2.29 -3.14 -4.93
N ALA A 30 -1.21 -3.88 -4.63
CA ALA A 30 -0.89 -5.13 -5.30
C ALA A 30 -1.92 -6.23 -5.04
N ALA A 31 -2.43 -6.36 -3.81
CA ALA A 31 -3.35 -7.41 -3.42
C ALA A 31 -4.80 -7.15 -3.83
N THR A 32 -5.25 -5.89 -3.74
CA THR A 32 -6.66 -5.51 -3.95
C THR A 32 -6.95 -5.01 -5.35
N ARG A 33 -5.90 -4.69 -6.12
CA ARG A 33 -5.97 -3.92 -7.35
C ARG A 33 -6.64 -2.57 -7.17
N MET A 34 -6.83 -1.98 -6.00
CA MET A 34 -7.50 -0.68 -5.92
C MET A 34 -6.67 0.43 -6.61
N ARG A 35 -7.33 1.51 -7.04
CA ARG A 35 -6.61 2.68 -7.58
C ARG A 35 -5.92 3.40 -6.43
N ILE A 36 -4.78 4.05 -6.70
CA ILE A 36 -4.09 4.87 -5.69
C ILE A 36 -5.00 5.92 -5.04
N GLY A 37 -5.86 6.60 -5.82
CA GLY A 37 -6.83 7.55 -5.28
C GLY A 37 -7.91 6.92 -4.37
N GLN A 38 -8.17 5.62 -4.51
CA GLN A 38 -9.04 4.88 -3.58
C GLN A 38 -8.26 4.59 -2.29
N ALA A 39 -7.03 4.08 -2.39
CA ALA A 39 -6.18 3.83 -1.22
C ALA A 39 -5.95 5.10 -0.39
N LEU A 40 -5.61 6.23 -1.03
CA LEU A 40 -5.39 7.51 -0.36
C LEU A 40 -6.66 8.15 0.21
N GLY A 41 -7.85 7.65 -0.14
CA GLY A 41 -9.13 8.08 0.42
C GLY A 41 -9.69 7.15 1.49
N LEU A 42 -8.96 6.08 1.86
CA LEU A 42 -9.39 5.14 2.90
C LEU A 42 -9.35 5.80 4.27
N ARG A 43 -10.42 5.56 5.02
CA ARG A 43 -10.54 5.90 6.44
C ARG A 43 -10.46 4.64 7.30
N HIS A 44 -10.15 4.78 8.59
CA HIS A 44 -10.08 3.62 9.49
C HIS A 44 -11.41 2.85 9.57
N GLU A 45 -12.54 3.57 9.50
CA GLU A 45 -13.89 2.98 9.45
C GLU A 45 -14.13 2.05 8.25
N ASP A 46 -13.34 2.19 7.18
CA ASP A 46 -13.47 1.35 5.99
C ASP A 46 -12.91 -0.07 6.21
N PHE A 47 -12.11 -0.28 7.26
CA PHE A 47 -11.55 -1.58 7.61
C PHE A 47 -12.51 -2.36 8.52
N VAL A 48 -13.08 -3.44 7.99
CA VAL A 48 -13.99 -4.31 8.73
C VAL A 48 -13.22 -5.54 9.20
N SER A 49 -12.51 -5.37 10.33
CA SER A 49 -11.55 -6.36 10.86
C SER A 49 -12.14 -7.76 11.06
N ARG A 50 -13.37 -7.86 11.60
CA ARG A 50 -14.06 -9.15 11.82
C ARG A 50 -14.25 -9.94 10.52
N GLU A 51 -14.43 -9.24 9.41
CA GLU A 51 -14.69 -9.83 8.10
C GLU A 51 -13.42 -9.89 7.23
N ARG A 52 -12.28 -9.40 7.72
CA ARG A 52 -11.03 -9.25 6.97
C ARG A 52 -11.27 -8.64 5.59
N ARG A 53 -11.94 -7.50 5.56
CA ARG A 53 -12.22 -6.77 4.31
C ARG A 53 -12.00 -5.27 4.50
N VAL A 54 -11.77 -4.59 3.38
CA VAL A 54 -11.81 -3.13 3.29
C VAL A 54 -12.94 -2.72 2.37
N VAL A 55 -13.67 -1.67 2.72
CA VAL A 55 -14.74 -1.10 1.92
C VAL A 55 -14.23 0.16 1.23
N ILE A 56 -14.17 0.14 -0.10
CA ILE A 56 -13.83 1.33 -0.87
C ILE A 56 -15.08 2.20 -0.94
N VAL A 57 -15.12 3.29 -0.19
CA VAL A 57 -16.22 4.26 -0.21
C VAL A 57 -15.86 5.44 -1.12
N PRO A 58 -16.68 5.77 -2.14
CA PRO A 58 -16.45 6.95 -2.96
C PRO A 58 -16.74 8.23 -2.17
N ARG A 59 -15.69 8.97 -1.84
CA ARG A 59 -15.75 10.27 -1.17
C ARG A 59 -15.34 11.38 -2.14
N GLY A 60 -16.14 12.44 -2.21
CA GLY A 60 -15.91 13.60 -3.10
C GLY A 60 -15.16 14.75 -2.42
N ASP A 61 -15.04 14.68 -1.11
CA ASP A 61 -14.63 15.73 -0.16
C ASP A 61 -13.27 15.45 0.50
N ASN A 62 -12.49 14.52 -0.07
CA ASN A 62 -11.21 14.15 0.53
C ASN A 62 -10.24 15.34 0.62
N ALA A 63 -9.70 15.60 1.81
CA ALA A 63 -8.84 16.75 2.07
C ALA A 63 -7.50 16.73 1.30
N ASN A 64 -7.03 15.56 0.86
CA ASN A 64 -5.88 15.39 -0.04
C ASN A 64 -6.23 15.45 -1.53
N GLY A 65 -7.49 15.68 -1.88
CA GLY A 65 -7.97 15.67 -3.26
C GLY A 65 -8.05 14.27 -3.88
N ALA A 66 -7.90 13.20 -3.10
CA ALA A 66 -8.00 11.83 -3.59
C ALA A 66 -9.43 11.54 -4.08
N ARG A 67 -9.54 10.99 -5.29
CA ARG A 67 -10.85 10.68 -5.90
C ARG A 67 -10.96 9.20 -6.22
N ALA A 68 -12.05 8.60 -5.77
CA ALA A 68 -12.47 7.29 -6.23
C ALA A 68 -13.34 7.45 -7.48
N LYS A 69 -12.90 6.90 -8.62
CA LYS A 69 -13.72 6.85 -9.86
C LYS A 69 -14.80 5.76 -9.83
N CYS A 70 -15.18 5.27 -8.65
CA CYS A 70 -16.25 4.27 -8.52
C CYS A 70 -17.56 4.97 -8.18
N VAL A 71 -18.65 4.44 -8.74
CA VAL A 71 -20.00 5.00 -8.56
C VAL A 71 -20.66 4.49 -7.27
N SER A 72 -20.24 3.30 -6.80
CA SER A 72 -20.78 2.66 -5.59
C SER A 72 -19.67 2.11 -4.70
N PRO A 73 -19.95 1.91 -3.40
CA PRO A 73 -19.05 1.23 -2.49
C PRO A 73 -18.73 -0.20 -2.94
N ALA A 74 -17.50 -0.64 -2.71
CA ALA A 74 -17.06 -2.00 -3.05
C ALA A 74 -16.23 -2.61 -1.93
N ALA A 75 -16.65 -3.76 -1.42
CA ALA A 75 -15.89 -4.54 -0.45
C ALA A 75 -14.80 -5.36 -1.15
N VAL A 76 -13.58 -5.34 -0.61
CA VAL A 76 -12.45 -6.14 -1.08
C VAL A 76 -11.92 -6.99 0.08
N PRO A 77 -11.85 -8.32 -0.08
CA PRO A 77 -11.28 -9.18 0.95
C PRO A 77 -9.77 -8.92 1.12
N LEU A 78 -9.31 -9.03 2.35
CA LEU A 78 -7.93 -8.91 2.77
C LEU A 78 -7.43 -10.26 3.28
N SER A 79 -6.18 -10.58 2.95
CA SER A 79 -5.51 -11.76 3.51
C SER A 79 -5.06 -11.49 4.96
N ALA A 80 -4.89 -12.55 5.75
CA ALA A 80 -4.39 -12.41 7.13
C ALA A 80 -3.03 -11.69 7.22
N PRO A 81 -2.04 -11.93 6.33
CA PRO A 81 -0.79 -11.14 6.32
C PRO A 81 -1.00 -9.64 6.09
N LEU A 82 -1.95 -9.26 5.22
CA LEU A 82 -2.22 -7.86 4.94
C LEU A 82 -2.92 -7.16 6.12
N VAL A 83 -3.81 -7.87 6.83
CA VAL A 83 -4.40 -7.40 8.09
C VAL A 83 -3.32 -7.21 9.16
N ARG A 84 -2.38 -8.15 9.30
CA ARG A 84 -1.25 -8.00 10.23
C ARG A 84 -0.38 -6.79 9.91
N LEU A 85 -0.03 -6.59 8.64
CA LEU A 85 0.74 -5.42 8.21
C LEU A 85 0.03 -4.10 8.51
N TYR A 86 -1.30 -4.07 8.35
CA TYR A 86 -2.11 -2.91 8.76
C TYR A 86 -2.01 -2.68 10.27
N SER A 87 -2.19 -3.72 11.08
CA SER A 87 -2.07 -3.62 12.54
C SER A 87 -0.68 -3.16 12.99
N ASP A 88 0.39 -3.70 12.38
CA ASP A 88 1.77 -3.30 12.69
C ASP A 88 2.03 -1.84 12.34
N TYR A 89 1.52 -1.38 11.20
CA TYR A 89 1.57 0.02 10.78
C TYR A 89 0.83 0.92 11.78
N MET A 90 -0.41 0.57 12.16
CA MET A 90 -1.20 1.32 13.13
C MET A 90 -0.50 1.45 14.49
N HIS A 91 0.07 0.35 14.98
CA HIS A 91 0.71 0.33 16.29
C HIS A 91 2.10 0.98 16.31
N SER A 92 2.92 0.73 15.26
CA SER A 92 4.35 1.10 15.30
C SER A 92 4.65 2.47 14.72
N GLU A 93 3.84 2.97 13.79
CA GLU A 93 4.10 4.25 13.11
C GLU A 93 2.95 5.25 13.24
N TYR A 94 1.69 4.80 13.25
CA TYR A 94 0.54 5.70 13.30
C TYR A 94 0.29 6.24 14.72
N GLY A 95 0.22 5.38 15.72
CA GLY A 95 0.02 5.77 17.13
C GLY A 95 -1.32 6.49 17.36
N ASP A 96 -1.30 7.50 18.24
CA ASP A 96 -2.50 8.22 18.70
C ASP A 96 -2.84 9.46 17.85
N LEU A 97 -2.54 9.44 16.55
CA LEU A 97 -2.81 10.58 15.67
C LEU A 97 -4.32 10.83 15.52
N ASP A 98 -4.70 12.11 15.66
CA ASP A 98 -6.05 12.58 15.40
C ASP A 98 -6.29 12.77 13.89
N SER A 99 -6.49 11.67 13.18
CA SER A 99 -6.95 11.65 11.80
C SER A 99 -7.76 10.38 11.53
N ASP A 100 -8.79 10.52 10.71
CA ASP A 100 -9.62 9.43 10.22
C ASP A 100 -8.99 8.69 9.04
N TYR A 101 -7.95 9.25 8.39
CA TYR A 101 -7.32 8.68 7.20
C TYR A 101 -6.29 7.60 7.53
N VAL A 102 -6.32 6.51 6.76
CA VAL A 102 -5.36 5.42 6.92
C VAL A 102 -3.94 5.82 6.50
N PHE A 103 -3.82 6.60 5.42
CA PHE A 103 -2.52 7.06 4.91
C PHE A 103 -2.35 8.54 5.19
N VAL A 104 -1.50 8.86 6.15
CA VAL A 104 -1.18 10.23 6.55
C VAL A 104 0.31 10.52 6.44
N ASN A 105 0.65 11.79 6.50
CA ASN A 105 2.01 12.24 6.66
C ASN A 105 2.47 12.05 8.12
N LEU A 106 3.53 11.27 8.34
CA LEU A 106 4.01 10.91 9.67
C LEU A 106 5.34 11.58 10.06
N TRP A 107 6.06 12.16 9.08
CA TRP A 107 7.47 12.54 9.29
C TRP A 107 7.80 13.98 8.93
N SER A 108 6.90 14.70 8.26
CA SER A 108 7.08 16.13 8.01
C SER A 108 5.88 16.93 8.51
N ALA A 109 6.10 18.18 8.90
CA ALA A 109 4.99 19.07 9.22
C ALA A 109 4.19 19.41 7.94
N PRO A 110 2.85 19.49 8.01
CA PRO A 110 2.00 19.09 9.13
C PRO A 110 1.83 17.56 9.22
N VAL A 111 2.11 17.00 10.40
CA VAL A 111 1.91 15.58 10.73
C VAL A 111 0.40 15.29 10.85
N GLY A 112 -0.02 14.07 10.50
CA GLY A 112 -1.42 13.65 10.54
C GLY A 112 -2.26 14.10 9.34
N ARG A 113 -1.72 14.93 8.44
CA ARG A 113 -2.45 15.31 7.22
C ARG A 113 -2.54 14.14 6.23
N PRO A 114 -3.68 13.99 5.53
CA PRO A 114 -3.85 12.89 4.57
C PRO A 114 -2.81 12.94 3.46
N LEU A 115 -2.24 11.78 3.13
CA LEU A 115 -1.16 11.66 2.18
C LEU A 115 -1.64 12.05 0.78
N ARG A 116 -0.90 12.92 0.08
CA ARG A 116 -1.22 13.36 -1.28
C ARG A 116 -0.53 12.50 -2.33
N TYR A 117 -1.06 12.53 -3.55
CA TYR A 117 -0.51 11.77 -4.67
C TYR A 117 0.94 12.16 -4.98
N GLU A 118 1.29 13.44 -4.86
CA GLU A 118 2.65 13.94 -5.11
C GLU A 118 3.67 13.35 -4.13
N ALA A 119 3.27 13.11 -2.88
CA ALA A 119 4.12 12.45 -1.90
C ALA A 119 4.38 10.98 -2.28
N VAL A 120 3.37 10.30 -2.80
CA VAL A 120 3.51 8.93 -3.33
C VAL A 120 4.38 8.92 -4.59
N ALA A 121 4.25 9.90 -5.48
CA ALA A 121 5.09 10.01 -6.66
C ALA A 121 6.58 10.18 -6.28
N LYS A 122 6.89 11.04 -5.30
CA LYS A 122 8.24 11.18 -4.74
C LYS A 122 8.75 9.89 -4.09
N LEU A 123 7.88 9.19 -3.37
CA LEU A 123 8.21 7.87 -2.82
C LEU A 123 8.56 6.86 -3.92
N VAL A 124 7.78 6.81 -5.00
CA VAL A 124 8.07 5.96 -6.16
C VAL A 124 9.42 6.32 -6.78
N SER A 125 9.74 7.60 -6.99
CA SER A 125 11.04 8.01 -7.51
C SER A 125 12.20 7.51 -6.65
N ARG A 126 12.07 7.57 -5.32
CA ARG A 126 13.08 7.03 -4.40
C ARG A 126 13.20 5.51 -4.47
N LEU A 127 12.07 4.81 -4.58
CA LEU A 127 12.07 3.35 -4.72
C LEU A 127 12.70 2.92 -6.04
N ARG A 128 12.38 3.57 -7.16
CA ARG A 128 13.04 3.33 -8.47
C ARG A 128 14.55 3.48 -8.37
N ALA A 129 15.03 4.58 -7.78
CA ALA A 129 16.46 4.82 -7.60
C ALA A 129 17.14 3.74 -6.75
N ARG A 130 16.42 3.14 -5.80
CA ARG A 130 16.95 2.12 -4.88
C ARG A 130 16.91 0.71 -5.44
N THR A 131 15.89 0.37 -6.23
CA THR A 131 15.69 -1.00 -6.74
C THR A 131 16.10 -1.16 -8.19
N GLY A 132 16.24 -0.06 -8.94
CA GLY A 132 16.40 -0.09 -10.40
C GLY A 132 15.12 -0.48 -11.15
N ILE A 133 13.99 -0.68 -10.47
CA ILE A 133 12.73 -1.14 -11.08
C ILE A 133 11.90 0.07 -11.49
N GLU A 134 11.56 0.16 -12.78
CA GLU A 134 10.71 1.22 -13.31
C GLU A 134 9.22 0.91 -13.14
N PHE A 135 8.51 1.69 -12.32
CA PHE A 135 7.09 1.48 -12.04
C PHE A 135 6.34 2.76 -11.68
N THR A 136 5.05 2.84 -11.96
CA THR A 136 4.20 3.96 -11.52
C THR A 136 3.38 3.58 -10.29
N PRO A 137 2.79 4.52 -9.53
CA PRO A 137 1.87 4.19 -8.43
C PRO A 137 0.71 3.26 -8.83
N HIS A 138 0.37 3.20 -10.13
CA HIS A 138 -0.66 2.34 -10.68
C HIS A 138 -0.14 0.96 -11.13
N ALA A 139 1.16 0.78 -11.34
CA ALA A 139 1.74 -0.45 -11.84
C ALA A 139 1.41 -1.69 -10.98
N PRO A 140 1.40 -1.62 -9.63
CA PRO A 140 1.01 -2.77 -8.80
C PRO A 140 -0.39 -3.29 -9.11
N ARG A 141 -1.34 -2.42 -9.47
CA ARG A 141 -2.73 -2.81 -9.83
C ARG A 141 -2.80 -3.60 -11.14
N HIS A 142 -1.89 -3.34 -12.06
CA HIS A 142 -1.89 -3.88 -13.42
C HIS A 142 -0.84 -4.99 -13.62
N SER A 143 -0.23 -5.44 -12.53
CA SER A 143 0.75 -6.52 -12.56
C SER A 143 0.08 -7.89 -12.76
N ARG A 144 0.69 -8.75 -13.59
CA ARG A 144 0.33 -10.18 -13.64
C ARG A 144 0.54 -10.87 -12.29
N ALA A 145 1.49 -10.35 -11.51
CA ALA A 145 1.73 -10.76 -10.13
C ALA A 145 0.48 -10.67 -9.24
N THR A 146 -0.43 -9.71 -9.47
CA THR A 146 -1.68 -9.64 -8.70
C THR A 146 -2.56 -10.88 -8.90
N GLU A 147 -2.59 -11.48 -10.09
CA GLU A 147 -3.38 -12.70 -10.33
C GLU A 147 -2.79 -13.89 -9.54
N LEU A 148 -1.47 -14.01 -9.50
CA LEU A 148 -0.75 -15.01 -8.71
C LEU A 148 -0.88 -14.79 -7.19
N ILE A 149 -0.86 -13.52 -6.75
CA ILE A 149 -1.08 -13.13 -5.34
C ILE A 149 -2.52 -13.46 -4.90
N ARG A 150 -3.52 -13.22 -5.77
CA ARG A 150 -4.92 -13.58 -5.47
C ARG A 150 -5.17 -15.08 -5.50
N GLY A 151 -4.42 -15.83 -6.31
CA GLY A 151 -4.50 -17.29 -6.41
C GLY A 151 -3.87 -18.08 -5.24
N GLY A 152 -3.34 -17.40 -4.22
CA GLY A 152 -2.80 -18.04 -3.01
C GLY A 152 -1.33 -18.47 -3.08
N VAL A 153 -0.70 -18.48 -4.26
CA VAL A 153 0.67 -19.00 -4.46
C VAL A 153 1.74 -18.04 -3.92
N ALA A 154 1.49 -16.73 -3.92
CA ALA A 154 2.51 -15.72 -3.56
C ALA A 154 2.24 -15.00 -2.23
N ILE A 155 1.11 -15.23 -1.57
CA ILE A 155 0.85 -14.55 -0.29
C ILE A 155 1.80 -15.02 0.80
N GLU A 156 2.38 -16.22 0.72
CA GLU A 156 3.42 -16.68 1.64
C GLU A 156 4.78 -16.04 1.38
N VAL A 157 5.14 -15.80 0.12
CA VAL A 157 6.38 -15.09 -0.27
C VAL A 157 6.29 -13.62 0.12
N VAL A 158 5.15 -12.98 -0.21
CA VAL A 158 4.84 -11.64 0.26
C VAL A 158 4.72 -11.65 1.79
N SER A 159 4.06 -12.63 2.41
CA SER A 159 3.95 -12.74 3.88
C SER A 159 5.33 -12.84 4.51
N LYS A 160 6.26 -13.67 4.02
CA LYS A 160 7.64 -13.73 4.53
C LYS A 160 8.28 -12.33 4.51
N LEU A 161 8.10 -11.57 3.44
CA LEU A 161 8.60 -10.18 3.34
C LEU A 161 7.82 -9.17 4.21
N LEU A 162 6.56 -9.45 4.53
CA LEU A 162 5.73 -8.63 5.43
C LEU A 162 5.97 -8.94 6.92
N THR A 163 6.29 -10.19 7.26
CA THR A 163 6.57 -10.64 8.65
C THR A 163 8.04 -10.51 9.04
N HIS A 164 8.99 -10.51 8.10
CA HIS A 164 10.40 -10.30 8.42
C HIS A 164 10.76 -8.81 8.33
N ARG A 165 11.08 -8.22 9.48
CA ARG A 165 11.87 -6.98 9.55
C ARG A 165 13.15 -7.21 8.72
N SER A 166 13.31 -6.37 7.70
CA SER A 166 14.57 -6.01 7.03
C SER A 166 15.54 -7.15 6.74
N VAL A 167 15.52 -7.69 5.52
CA VAL A 167 16.75 -8.22 4.91
C VAL A 167 17.41 -7.03 4.19
N PRO A 168 18.64 -6.62 4.58
CA PRO A 168 19.38 -5.61 3.82
C PRO A 168 19.63 -6.13 2.38
N PRO A 169 19.79 -5.25 1.38
CA PRO A 169 20.23 -5.72 0.06
C PRO A 169 21.57 -6.46 0.22
N PRO A 170 21.85 -7.50 -0.60
CA PRO A 170 23.17 -8.10 -0.61
C PRO A 170 24.18 -7.00 -0.92
N ALA A 171 25.18 -6.85 -0.04
CA ALA A 171 26.35 -6.04 -0.32
C ALA A 171 27.07 -6.71 -1.51
N GLY A 172 26.90 -6.12 -2.69
CA GLY A 172 27.64 -6.47 -3.89
C GLY A 172 28.93 -5.66 -3.94
N LEU A 173 30.03 -6.40 -4.07
CA LEU A 173 31.44 -6.03 -4.16
C LEU A 173 31.76 -4.90 -5.15
#